data_AF-A0A6G6K447-F1
#
_entry.id   AF-A0A6G6K447-F1
#
_cell.length_a   1.000
_cell.length_b   1.000
_cell.length_c   1.000
_cell.angle_alpha   90.00
_cell.angle_beta   90.00
_cell.angle_gamma   90.00
#
_symmetry.space_group_name_H-M   'P 1'
#
loop_
_entity.id
_entity.type
_entity.pdbx_description
1 polymer ?
#
loop_
_entity_poly.entity_id
_entity_poly.type
_entity_poly.pdbx_seq_one_letter_code
_entity_poly.pdbx_strand_id
1 'polypeptide(L)'
;MHPFSNKFRILKLLAKIALLAIPLGLVAWYLPHDSTGSKACAIAVALLIVPVFLFTYVLTILHWKSRYKGDHSDLWGVLLLIETSGWLKIVYLIRHLLPDMMGKGRYEPR
;
A
#
# COMPACT_ATOMS: atom_id res chain seq x y z
N MET A 1 16.69 14.47 -10.42
CA MET A 1 15.53 14.38 -9.48
C MET A 1 15.24 12.91 -9.20
N HIS A 2 15.41 12.43 -7.98
CA HIS A 2 15.04 11.04 -7.65
C HIS A 2 13.50 10.93 -7.68
N PRO A 3 12.90 10.05 -8.49
CA PRO A 3 11.43 9.87 -8.55
C PRO A 3 10.84 9.41 -7.19
N PHE A 4 11.70 9.05 -6.24
CA PHE A 4 11.39 8.55 -4.90
C PHE A 4 11.34 9.61 -3.79
N SER A 5 11.55 10.89 -4.11
CA SER A 5 11.52 11.98 -3.13
C SER A 5 10.12 12.20 -2.53
N ASN A 6 9.08 12.12 -3.36
CA ASN A 6 7.70 12.41 -2.96
C ASN A 6 6.86 11.16 -2.61
N LYS A 7 7.49 9.98 -2.51
CA LYS A 7 6.79 8.69 -2.34
C LYS A 7 5.81 8.66 -1.16
N PHE A 8 6.21 9.21 -0.02
CA PHE A 8 5.37 9.23 1.18
C PHE A 8 4.26 10.27 1.11
N ARG A 9 4.46 11.37 0.35
CA ARG A 9 3.39 12.33 0.06
C ARG A 9 2.31 11.68 -0.80
N ILE A 10 2.72 10.97 -1.85
CA ILE A 10 1.80 10.23 -2.74
C ILE A 10 1.06 9.15 -1.94
N LEU A 11 1.77 8.35 -1.14
CA LEU A 11 1.14 7.33 -0.29
C LEU A 11 0.11 7.92 0.66
N LYS A 12 0.41 9.05 1.33
CA LYS A 12 -0.53 9.74 2.21
C LYS A 12 -1.76 10.26 1.46
N LEU A 13 -1.57 10.80 0.25
CA LEU A 13 -2.68 11.27 -0.59
C LEU A 13 -3.59 10.09 -1.00
N LEU A 14 -2.98 9.01 -1.51
CA LEU A 14 -3.70 7.81 -1.90
C LEU A 14 -4.45 7.20 -0.71
N ALA A 15 -3.81 7.09 0.46
CA ALA A 15 -4.46 6.59 1.67
C ALA A 15 -5.68 7.44 2.06
N LYS A 16 -5.60 8.78 1.95
CA LYS A 16 -6.76 9.67 2.18
C LYS A 16 -7.88 9.44 1.18
N ILE A 17 -7.55 9.23 -0.09
CA ILE A 17 -8.54 8.91 -1.14
C ILE A 17 -9.20 7.54 -0.85
N ALA A 18 -8.41 6.55 -0.41
CA ALA A 18 -8.93 5.23 -0.03
C ALA A 18 -9.90 5.28 1.15
N LEU A 19 -9.80 6.28 2.05
CA LEU A 19 -10.79 6.46 3.13
C LEU A 19 -12.20 6.72 2.59
N LEU A 20 -12.34 7.33 1.39
CA LEU A 20 -13.63 7.53 0.74
C LEU A 20 -14.27 6.22 0.28
N ALA A 21 -13.49 5.14 0.14
CA ALA A 21 -14.01 3.83 -0.21
C ALA A 21 -14.81 3.19 0.95
N ILE A 22 -14.55 3.60 2.20
CA ILE A 22 -15.24 3.07 3.38
C ILE A 22 -16.75 3.40 3.35
N PRO A 23 -17.18 4.68 3.27
CA PRO A 23 -18.61 4.99 3.21
C PRO A 23 -19.27 4.43 1.94
N LEU A 24 -18.57 4.41 0.80
CA LEU A 24 -19.09 3.83 -0.43
C LEU A 24 -19.29 2.30 -0.32
N GLY A 25 -18.38 1.61 0.36
CA GLY A 25 -18.51 0.18 0.64
C GLY A 25 -19.68 -0.11 1.57
N LEU A 26 -19.91 0.74 2.57
CA LEU A 26 -21.08 0.64 3.44
C LEU A 26 -22.38 0.84 2.63
N VAL A 27 -22.45 1.85 1.77
CA VAL A 27 -23.61 2.07 0.88
C VAL A 27 -23.84 0.88 -0.04
N ALA A 28 -22.78 0.32 -0.64
CA ALA A 28 -22.87 -0.86 -1.49
C ALA A 28 -23.45 -2.07 -0.75
N TRP A 29 -23.07 -2.24 0.52
CA TRP A 29 -23.53 -3.34 1.39
C TRP A 29 -25.00 -3.22 1.79
N TYR A 30 -25.49 -2.00 2.04
CA TYR A 30 -26.89 -1.76 2.41
C TYR A 30 -27.86 -1.81 1.23
N LEU A 31 -27.38 -1.58 0.00
CA LEU A 31 -28.21 -1.67 -1.21
C LEU A 31 -28.45 -3.14 -1.60
N PRO A 32 -29.60 -3.46 -2.23
CA PRO A 32 -29.83 -4.79 -2.78
C PRO A 32 -28.72 -5.18 -3.74
N HIS A 33 -28.20 -6.40 -3.60
CA HIS A 33 -27.03 -6.88 -4.35
C HIS A 33 -27.18 -6.78 -5.87
N ASP A 34 -28.41 -6.99 -6.38
CA ASP A 34 -28.69 -6.94 -7.81
C ASP A 34 -28.97 -5.54 -8.34
N SER A 35 -29.05 -4.54 -7.46
CA SER A 35 -29.27 -3.15 -7.88
C SER A 35 -28.06 -2.60 -8.64
N THR A 36 -28.32 -1.83 -9.69
CA THR A 36 -27.29 -1.08 -10.42
C THR A 36 -26.49 -0.17 -9.48
N GLY A 37 -27.14 0.36 -8.43
CA GLY A 37 -26.51 1.20 -7.41
C GLY A 37 -25.45 0.45 -6.59
N SER A 38 -25.72 -0.77 -6.12
CA SER A 38 -24.74 -1.57 -5.38
C SER A 38 -23.52 -1.89 -6.26
N LYS A 39 -23.74 -2.29 -7.51
CA LYS A 39 -22.67 -2.58 -8.48
C LYS A 39 -21.81 -1.35 -8.78
N ALA A 40 -22.44 -0.19 -8.99
CA ALA A 40 -21.73 1.07 -9.23
C ALA A 40 -20.87 1.49 -8.02
N CYS A 41 -21.41 1.36 -6.80
CA CYS A 41 -20.65 1.64 -5.57
C CYS A 41 -19.49 0.66 -5.39
N ALA A 42 -19.68 -0.63 -5.66
CA ALA A 42 -18.62 -1.63 -5.58
C ALA A 42 -17.49 -1.35 -6.59
N ILE A 43 -17.82 -0.95 -7.82
CA ILE A 43 -16.82 -0.54 -8.83
C ILE A 43 -16.08 0.71 -8.34
N ALA A 44 -16.78 1.71 -7.81
CA ALA A 44 -16.15 2.92 -7.27
C ALA A 44 -15.19 2.59 -6.12
N VAL A 45 -15.56 1.69 -5.22
CA VAL A 45 -14.69 1.17 -4.15
C VAL A 45 -13.44 0.52 -4.74
N ALA A 46 -13.59 -0.35 -5.73
CA ALA A 46 -12.46 -1.00 -6.39
C ALA A 46 -11.51 0.03 -7.04
N LEU A 47 -12.06 1.03 -7.74
CA LEU A 47 -11.27 2.11 -8.36
C LEU A 47 -10.51 2.98 -7.34
N LEU A 48 -11.03 3.10 -6.11
CA LEU A 48 -10.36 3.85 -5.04
C LEU A 48 -9.30 3.00 -4.34
N ILE A 49 -9.54 1.70 -4.13
CA ILE A 49 -8.64 0.82 -3.37
C ILE A 49 -7.51 0.27 -4.23
N VAL A 50 -7.78 -0.17 -5.46
CA VAL A 50 -6.81 -0.85 -6.32
C VAL A 50 -5.54 -0.01 -6.57
N PRO A 51 -5.63 1.29 -6.90
CA PRO A 51 -4.42 2.11 -7.08
C PRO A 51 -3.58 2.22 -5.82
N VAL A 52 -4.21 2.32 -4.64
CA VAL A 52 -3.51 2.38 -3.35
C VAL A 52 -2.82 1.06 -3.06
N PHE A 53 -3.51 -0.05 -3.30
CA PHE A 53 -2.96 -1.39 -3.12
C PHE A 53 -1.73 -1.60 -4.00
N LEU A 54 -1.85 -1.33 -5.32
CA LEU A 54 -0.76 -1.46 -6.27
C LEU A 54 0.42 -0.54 -5.94
N PHE A 55 0.15 0.73 -5.62
CA PHE A 55 1.20 1.68 -5.26
C PHE A 55 1.94 1.23 -3.99
N THR A 56 1.22 0.78 -2.97
CA THR A 56 1.80 0.32 -1.71
C THR A 56 2.62 -0.95 -1.91
N TYR A 57 2.16 -1.86 -2.77
CA TYR A 57 2.88 -3.07 -3.15
C TYR A 57 4.23 -2.75 -3.81
N VAL A 58 4.19 -1.93 -4.87
CA VAL A 58 5.39 -1.51 -5.61
C VAL A 58 6.33 -0.72 -4.69
N LEU A 59 5.79 0.20 -3.91
CA LEU A 59 6.57 1.00 -2.97
C LEU A 59 7.26 0.13 -1.93
N THR A 60 6.62 -0.91 -1.42
CA THR A 60 7.21 -1.85 -0.46
C THR A 60 8.45 -2.54 -1.04
N ILE A 61 8.35 -3.07 -2.27
CA ILE A 61 9.47 -3.73 -2.94
C ILE A 61 10.61 -2.75 -3.22
N LEU A 62 10.29 -1.56 -3.75
CA LEU A 62 11.30 -0.56 -4.06
C LEU A 62 11.95 0.02 -2.79
N HIS A 63 11.18 0.17 -1.72
CA HIS A 63 11.70 0.57 -0.41
C HIS A 63 12.68 -0.46 0.14
N TRP A 64 12.32 -1.74 0.08
CA TRP A 64 13.23 -2.83 0.43
C TRP A 64 14.50 -2.80 -0.41
N LYS A 65 14.37 -2.74 -1.73
CA LYS A 65 15.52 -2.70 -2.66
C LYS A 65 16.43 -1.50 -2.39
N SER A 66 15.85 -0.34 -2.04
CA SER A 66 16.60 0.86 -1.71
C SER A 66 17.34 0.74 -0.37
N ARG A 67 16.79 -0.01 0.59
CA ARG A 67 17.30 -0.08 1.97
C ARG A 67 18.36 -1.17 2.16
N TYR A 68 18.28 -2.26 1.39
CA TYR A 68 19.11 -3.45 1.61
C TYR A 68 20.04 -3.77 0.43
N LYS A 69 20.34 -2.78 -0.41
CA LYS A 69 21.23 -2.97 -1.56
C LYS A 69 22.66 -3.26 -1.07
N GLY A 70 23.04 -4.54 -1.02
CA GLY A 70 24.41 -4.99 -0.76
C GLY A 70 24.69 -5.61 0.62
N ASP A 71 23.73 -5.66 1.55
CA ASP A 71 23.95 -6.26 2.88
C ASP A 71 22.74 -7.10 3.34
N HIS A 72 22.92 -8.43 3.33
CA HIS A 72 22.30 -9.43 4.22
C HIS A 72 20.77 -9.42 4.42
N SER A 73 19.96 -9.07 3.41
CA SER A 73 18.50 -9.16 3.54
C SER A 73 17.78 -9.67 2.28
N ASP A 74 18.41 -10.60 1.56
CA ASP A 74 17.78 -11.32 0.45
C ASP A 74 16.53 -12.09 0.89
N LEU A 75 16.51 -12.56 2.14
CA LEU A 75 15.35 -13.25 2.72
C LEU A 75 14.08 -12.39 2.67
N TRP A 76 14.17 -11.09 3.01
CA TRP A 76 13.01 -10.20 2.89
C TRP A 76 12.57 -10.01 1.44
N GLY A 77 13.50 -9.93 0.49
CA GLY A 77 13.17 -9.83 -0.92
C GLY A 77 12.42 -11.07 -1.42
N VAL A 78 12.94 -12.25 -1.09
CA VAL A 78 12.33 -13.55 -1.42
C VAL A 78 10.95 -13.66 -0.78
N LEU A 79 10.83 -13.35 0.50
CA LEU A 79 9.57 -13.38 1.24
C LEU A 79 8.55 -12.40 0.67
N LEU A 80 8.94 -11.18 0.30
CA LEU A 80 8.03 -10.20 -0.30
C LEU A 80 7.58 -10.59 -1.72
N LEU A 81 8.41 -11.30 -2.48
CA LEU A 81 8.11 -11.69 -3.86
C LEU A 81 7.31 -13.00 -3.97
N ILE A 82 7.67 -14.02 -3.19
CA ILE A 82 7.06 -15.36 -3.27
C ILE A 82 5.75 -15.43 -2.50
N GLU A 83 5.63 -14.67 -1.40
CA GLU A 83 4.42 -14.69 -0.59
C GLU A 83 3.26 -14.04 -1.35
N THR A 84 2.22 -14.81 -1.62
CA THR A 84 1.05 -14.35 -2.40
C THR A 84 -0.07 -13.79 -1.53
N SER A 85 -0.12 -14.14 -0.24
CA SER A 85 -1.18 -13.72 0.68
C SER A 85 -1.13 -12.25 1.10
N GLY A 86 -0.01 -11.54 0.87
CA GLY A 86 0.17 -10.13 1.22
C GLY A 86 0.49 -9.84 2.69
N TRP A 87 0.48 -10.82 3.59
CA TRP A 87 0.75 -10.65 5.03
C TRP A 87 2.17 -10.13 5.29
N LEU A 88 3.18 -10.67 4.61
CA LEU A 88 4.57 -10.23 4.81
C LEU A 88 4.78 -8.80 4.31
N LYS A 89 4.01 -8.37 3.33
CA LYS A 89 4.00 -6.97 2.84
C LYS A 89 3.40 -6.03 3.87
N ILE A 90 2.33 -6.45 4.54
CA ILE A 90 1.72 -5.70 5.66
C ILE A 90 2.70 -5.60 6.84
N VAL A 91 3.32 -6.71 7.24
CA VAL A 91 4.31 -6.73 8.32
C VAL A 91 5.50 -5.82 7.98
N TYR A 92 5.99 -5.89 6.75
CA TYR A 92 7.07 -5.02 6.28
C TYR A 92 6.65 -3.55 6.29
N LEU A 93 5.44 -3.25 5.83
CA LEU A 93 4.89 -1.89 5.83
C LEU A 93 4.85 -1.31 7.24
N ILE A 94 4.41 -2.09 8.23
CA ILE A 94 4.35 -1.65 9.63
C ILE A 94 5.74 -1.51 10.26
N ARG A 95 6.65 -2.45 9.99
CA ARG A 95 7.98 -2.45 10.63
C ARG A 95 8.99 -1.49 10.01
N HIS A 96 8.86 -1.21 8.71
CA HIS A 96 9.88 -0.48 7.96
C HIS A 96 9.31 0.76 7.28
N LEU A 97 8.24 0.62 6.51
CA LEU A 97 7.73 1.73 5.70
C LEU A 97 7.07 2.84 6.55
N LEU A 98 6.22 2.49 7.52
CA LEU A 98 5.53 3.44 8.39
C LEU A 98 6.49 4.21 9.32
N PRO A 99 7.47 3.57 10.01
CA PRO A 99 8.45 4.30 10.80
C PRO A 99 9.27 5.28 9.96
N ASP A 100 9.69 4.88 8.75
CA ASP A 100 10.44 5.74 7.84
C ASP A 100 9.56 6.92 7.34
N MET A 101 8.26 6.71 7.12
CA MET A 101 7.29 7.80 6.83
C MET A 101 7.13 8.81 7.96
N MET A 102 7.31 8.36 9.21
CA MET A 102 7.18 9.17 10.42
C MET A 102 8.51 9.83 10.83
N GLY A 103 9.60 9.62 10.07
CA GLY A 103 10.94 10.06 10.47
C GLY A 103 11.49 9.31 11.69
N LYS A 104 10.87 8.20 12.09
CA LYS A 104 11.28 7.33 13.21
C LYS A 104 11.96 6.05 12.70
N GLY A 105 12.42 6.07 11.45
CA GLY A 105 13.09 4.96 10.82
C GLY A 105 14.36 4.59 11.57
N ARG A 106 14.50 3.31 11.95
CA ARG A 106 15.65 2.83 12.73
C ARG A 106 16.98 2.78 11.97
N TYR A 107 16.96 2.91 10.65
CA TYR A 107 18.16 2.81 9.81
C TYR A 107 18.18 3.96 8.80
N GLU A 108 19.27 4.71 8.80
CA GLU A 108 19.52 5.74 7.79
C GLU A 108 19.77 5.08 6.43
N PRO A 109 19.26 5.66 5.33
CA PRO A 109 19.69 5.26 4.00
C PRO A 109 21.17 5.63 3.86
N ARG A 110 22.05 4.62 3.76
CA ARG A 110 23.45 4.82 3.35
C ARG A 110 23.52 5.30 1.91
#